data_AF-A0AAW7YVH7-F1
#
_entry.id   AF-A0AAW7YVH7-F1
#
_cell.length_a   1.000
_cell.length_b   1.000
_cell.length_c   1.000
_cell.angle_alpha   90.00
_cell.angle_beta   90.00
_cell.angle_gamma   90.00
#
_symmetry.space_group_name_H-M   'P 1'
#
loop_
_entity.id
_entity.type
_entity.pdbx_description
1 polymer ?
#
loop_
_entity_poly.entity_id
_entity_poly.type
_entity_poly.pdbx_seq_one_letter_code
_entity_poly.pdbx_strand_id
1 'polypeptide(L)'
;LLPSLQQFQHTWPQVSSSFCQDKDYNGLPLLQSGEADLLLTSNVKVDQQIHYQALFEYEMVLICPPLHRLSQRQSIQAADLAGETVISYPV
;
A
#
# COMPACT_ATOMS: atom_id res chain seq x y z
N LEU A 1 3.83 -8.61 -4.31
CA LEU A 1 3.91 -7.82 -5.56
C LEU A 1 5.16 -8.14 -6.37
N LEU A 2 6.38 -7.95 -5.83
CA LEU A 2 7.63 -8.17 -6.59
C LEU A 2 7.75 -9.57 -7.27
N PRO A 3 7.43 -10.71 -6.62
CA PRO A 3 7.53 -12.01 -7.29
C PRO A 3 6.55 -12.16 -8.46
N SER A 4 5.34 -11.63 -8.31
CA SER A 4 4.30 -11.65 -9.36
C SER A 4 4.71 -10.82 -10.58
N LEU A 5 5.38 -9.69 -10.36
CA LEU A 5 5.92 -8.86 -11.45
C LEU A 5 7.06 -9.57 -12.20
N GLN A 6 7.95 -10.26 -11.48
CA GLN A 6 9.00 -11.06 -12.11
C GLN A 6 8.41 -12.17 -12.99
N GLN A 7 7.37 -12.85 -12.50
CA GLN A 7 6.66 -13.86 -13.28
C GLN A 7 5.94 -13.26 -14.51
N PHE A 8 5.34 -12.09 -14.37
CA PHE A 8 4.72 -11.37 -15.48
C PHE A 8 5.74 -11.03 -16.59
N GLN A 9 6.89 -10.46 -16.22
CA GLN A 9 7.96 -10.14 -17.16
C GLN A 9 8.51 -11.38 -17.89
N HIS A 10 8.60 -12.51 -17.19
CA HIS A 10 9.03 -13.77 -17.82
C HIS A 10 8.00 -14.29 -18.83
N THR A 11 6.71 -14.11 -18.54
CA THR A 11 5.62 -14.56 -19.41
C THR A 11 5.43 -13.63 -20.61
N TRP A 12 5.69 -12.34 -20.44
CA TRP A 12 5.49 -11.28 -21.44
C TRP A 12 6.75 -10.42 -21.62
N PRO A 13 7.85 -10.99 -22.17
CA PRO A 13 9.15 -10.30 -22.25
C PRO A 13 9.15 -9.07 -23.15
N GLN A 14 8.17 -8.94 -24.05
CA GLN A 14 7.99 -7.80 -24.94
C GLN A 14 7.39 -6.57 -24.25
N VAL A 15 6.85 -6.71 -23.03
CA VAL A 15 6.21 -5.62 -22.30
C VAL A 15 7.26 -4.91 -21.45
N SER A 16 7.56 -3.66 -21.77
CA SER A 16 8.42 -2.82 -20.93
C SER A 16 7.64 -2.33 -19.71
N SER A 17 8.01 -2.79 -18.52
CA SER A 17 7.42 -2.33 -17.26
C SER A 17 8.40 -1.46 -16.48
N SER A 18 8.04 -0.21 -16.21
CA SER A 18 8.72 0.64 -15.22
C SER A 18 7.85 0.75 -13.96
N PHE A 19 8.47 0.82 -12.78
CA PHE A 19 7.75 1.00 -11.52
C PHE A 19 8.18 2.31 -10.88
N CYS A 20 7.24 3.23 -10.73
CA CYS A 20 7.43 4.49 -10.04
C CYS A 20 6.83 4.37 -8.64
N GLN A 21 7.70 4.21 -7.64
CA GLN A 21 7.31 4.25 -6.23
C GLN A 21 7.62 5.63 -5.65
N ASP A 22 7.03 6.67 -6.23
CA ASP A 22 7.17 8.00 -5.67
C ASP A 22 6.10 8.20 -4.59
N LYS A 23 6.55 8.47 -3.37
CA LYS A 23 5.70 8.50 -2.16
C LYS A 23 4.93 9.81 -2.02
N ASP A 24 5.45 10.87 -2.62
CA ASP A 24 4.88 12.22 -2.53
C ASP A 24 3.91 12.50 -3.69
N TYR A 25 3.80 11.58 -4.66
CA TYR A 25 3.02 11.75 -5.87
C TYR A 25 1.64 11.09 -5.75
N ASN A 26 0.59 11.89 -5.90
CA ASN A 26 -0.74 11.36 -6.16
C ASN A 26 -0.73 10.69 -7.56
N GLY A 27 -0.82 9.36 -7.59
CA GLY A 27 -0.77 8.60 -8.85
C GLY A 27 -2.03 8.71 -9.72
N LEU A 28 -3.15 9.20 -9.18
CA LEU A 28 -4.39 9.36 -9.96
C LEU A 28 -4.25 10.32 -11.15
N PRO A 29 -3.66 11.53 -10.98
CA PRO A 29 -3.31 12.40 -12.11
C PRO A 29 -2.53 11.72 -13.24
N LEU A 30 -1.56 10.85 -12.92
CA LEU A 30 -0.76 10.14 -13.92
C LEU A 30 -1.58 9.11 -14.69
N LEU A 31 -2.49 8.42 -14.00
CA LEU A 31 -3.44 7.51 -14.66
C LEU A 31 -4.40 8.28 -15.57
N GLN A 32 -4.85 9.46 -15.15
CA GLN A 32 -5.75 10.32 -15.94
C GLN A 32 -5.05 10.99 -17.12
N SER A 33 -3.76 11.33 -17.01
CA SER A 33 -2.97 11.90 -18.12
C SER A 33 -2.48 10.84 -19.11
N GLY A 34 -2.56 9.55 -18.76
CA GLY A 34 -2.04 8.44 -19.56
C GLY A 34 -0.54 8.22 -19.43
N GLU A 35 0.11 8.86 -18.45
CA GLU A 35 1.52 8.64 -18.13
C GLU A 35 1.75 7.35 -17.33
N ALA A 36 0.70 6.82 -16.70
CA ALA A 36 0.70 5.53 -16.05
C ALA A 36 -0.45 4.65 -16.56
N ASP A 37 -0.17 3.38 -16.83
CA ASP A 37 -1.19 2.42 -17.27
C ASP A 37 -1.94 1.78 -16.09
N LEU A 38 -1.28 1.65 -14.93
CA LEU A 38 -1.80 0.97 -13.74
C LEU A 38 -1.39 1.70 -12.48
N LEU A 39 -2.33 1.85 -11.55
CA LEU A 39 -2.10 2.42 -10.22
C LEU A 39 -2.48 1.40 -9.14
N LEU A 40 -1.51 1.07 -8.28
CA LEU A 40 -1.77 0.29 -7.07
C LEU A 40 -2.06 1.25 -5.92
N THR A 41 -3.30 1.24 -5.41
CA THR A 41 -3.75 2.13 -4.34
C THR A 41 -4.69 1.43 -3.38
N SER A 42 -4.59 1.78 -2.10
CA SER A 42 -5.59 1.44 -1.07
C SER A 42 -6.70 2.49 -0.97
N ASN A 43 -6.52 3.66 -1.58
CA ASN A 43 -7.49 4.76 -1.55
C ASN A 43 -8.39 4.70 -2.79
N VAL A 44 -9.55 4.06 -2.63
CA VAL A 44 -10.59 3.97 -3.68
C VAL A 44 -11.50 5.18 -3.57
N LYS A 45 -11.68 5.89 -4.68
CA LYS A 45 -12.62 7.01 -4.80
C LYS A 45 -13.65 6.68 -5.86
N VAL A 46 -14.87 7.20 -5.72
CA VAL A 46 -15.89 7.08 -6.76
C VAL A 46 -15.49 7.98 -7.92
N ASP A 47 -15.08 7.38 -9.02
CA ASP A 47 -14.75 8.05 -10.28
C ASP A 47 -15.36 7.24 -11.42
N GLN A 48 -16.05 7.90 -12.35
CA GLN A 48 -16.70 7.24 -13.48
C GLN A 48 -15.71 6.86 -14.60
N GLN A 49 -14.51 7.44 -14.60
CA GLN A 49 -13.49 7.23 -15.62
C GLN A 49 -12.45 6.19 -15.20
N ILE A 50 -12.44 5.77 -13.93
CA ILE A 50 -11.43 4.88 -13.37
C ILE A 50 -12.09 3.57 -12.93
N HIS A 51 -11.59 2.47 -13.49
CA HIS A 51 -11.97 1.13 -13.05
C HIS A 51 -11.07 0.69 -11.89
N TYR A 52 -11.69 0.25 -10.79
CA TYR A 52 -11.00 -0.31 -9.64
C TYR A 52 -11.22 -1.82 -9.57
N GLN A 53 -10.12 -2.56 -9.44
CA GLN A 53 -10.13 -4.01 -9.25
C GLN A 53 -9.51 -4.35 -7.88
N ALA A 54 -10.28 -5.02 -7.02
CA ALA A 54 -9.76 -5.49 -5.75
C ALA A 54 -8.71 -6.59 -5.97
N LEU A 55 -7.57 -6.46 -5.28
CA LEU A 55 -6.47 -7.41 -5.36
C LEU A 55 -6.45 -8.37 -4.16
N PHE A 56 -6.39 -7.81 -2.96
CA PHE A 56 -6.38 -8.54 -1.70
C PHE A 56 -6.69 -7.59 -0.55
N GLU A 57 -7.08 -8.17 0.58
CA GLU A 57 -7.26 -7.46 1.85
C GLU A 57 -6.22 -7.97 2.84
N TYR A 58 -5.77 -7.10 3.75
CA TYR A 58 -4.88 -7.47 4.84
C TYR A 58 -5.17 -6.65 6.08
N GLU A 59 -4.88 -7.21 7.24
CA GLU A 59 -5.05 -6.54 8.53
C GLU A 59 -3.78 -5.76 8.90
N MET A 60 -3.97 -4.52 9.36
CA MET A 60 -2.87 -3.76 9.97
C MET A 60 -2.75 -4.14 11.45
N VAL A 61 -1.61 -4.73 11.81
CA VAL A 61 -1.33 -5.18 13.18
C VAL A 61 -0.25 -4.32 13.85
N LEU A 62 -0.40 -4.10 15.15
CA LEU A 62 0.64 -3.47 15.96
C LEU A 62 1.71 -4.50 16.32
N ILE A 63 2.97 -4.18 16.07
CA ILE A 63 4.11 -4.99 16.49
C ILE A 63 4.79 -4.28 17.67
N CYS A 64 4.99 -4.99 18.77
CA CYS A 64 5.71 -4.49 19.94
C CYS A 64 6.58 -5.60 20.57
N PRO A 65 7.57 -5.23 21.41
CA PRO A 65 8.36 -6.21 22.15
C PRO A 65 7.47 -7.13 23.02
N PRO A 66 7.85 -8.41 23.25
CA PRO A 66 7.03 -9.34 24.04
C PRO A 66 6.71 -8.87 25.46
N LEU A 67 7.63 -8.12 26.07
CA LEU A 67 7.49 -7.56 27.43
C LEU A 67 6.87 -6.16 27.45
N HIS A 68 6.43 -5.63 26.30
CA HIS A 68 5.82 -4.32 26.23
C HIS A 68 4.45 -4.32 26.94
N ARG A 69 4.08 -3.21 27.61
CA ARG A 69 2.79 -3.08 28.31
C ARG A 69 1.58 -3.42 27.42
N LEU A 70 1.68 -3.09 26.13
CA LEU A 70 0.62 -3.33 25.14
C LEU A 70 0.56 -4.78 24.64
N SER A 71 1.55 -5.63 24.92
CA SER A 71 1.56 -7.03 24.44
C SER A 71 0.47 -7.90 25.09
N GLN A 72 -0.02 -7.49 26.27
CA GLN A 72 -1.07 -8.21 27.01
C GLN A 72 -2.49 -7.79 26.59
N ARG A 73 -2.62 -6.88 25.62
CA ARG A 73 -3.92 -6.41 25.15
C ARG A 73 -4.33 -7.13 23.88
N GLN A 74 -5.56 -7.62 23.86
CA GLN A 74 -6.16 -8.27 22.69
C GLN A 74 -6.56 -7.27 21.60
N SER A 75 -6.83 -6.02 21.98
CA SER A 75 -7.18 -4.93 21.06
C SER A 75 -6.52 -3.65 21.56
N ILE A 76 -6.06 -2.81 20.63
CA ILE A 76 -5.41 -1.54 20.90
C ILE A 76 -6.29 -0.41 20.37
N GLN A 77 -6.54 0.59 21.20
CA GLN A 77 -7.23 1.82 20.78
C GLN A 77 -6.21 2.90 20.44
N ALA A 78 -6.59 3.90 19.64
CA ALA A 78 -5.69 5.01 19.29
C ALA A 78 -5.14 5.74 20.53
N ALA A 79 -5.97 5.91 21.57
CA ALA A 79 -5.57 6.52 22.83
C ALA A 79 -4.48 5.73 23.59
N ASP A 80 -4.36 4.42 23.35
CA ASP A 80 -3.32 3.60 23.99
C ASP A 80 -1.92 3.88 23.45
N LEU A 81 -1.84 4.43 22.23
CA LEU A 81 -0.59 4.79 21.55
C LEU A 81 -0.13 6.22 21.85
N ALA A 82 -0.96 7.05 22.49
CA ALA A 82 -0.68 8.48 22.68
C ALA A 82 0.61 8.77 23.47
N GLY A 83 1.06 7.83 24.31
CA GLY A 83 2.30 7.92 25.09
C GLY A 83 3.44 7.06 24.56
N GLU A 84 3.26 6.40 23.41
CA GLU A 84 4.23 5.46 22.86
C GLU A 84 4.96 6.08 21.67
N THR A 85 6.22 5.70 21.46
CA THR A 85 6.93 6.06 20.23
C THR A 85 6.48 5.15 19.10
N VAL A 86 5.82 5.72 18.09
CA VAL A 86 5.34 4.98 16.91
C VAL A 86 6.37 5.07 15.79
N ILE A 87 6.90 3.92 15.38
CA ILE A 87 7.78 3.81 14.22
C ILE A 87 6.89 3.56 13.00
N SER A 88 6.89 4.49 12.06
CA SER A 88 6.14 4.40 10.81
C SER A 88 7.03 4.81 9.63
N TYR A 89 6.59 4.47 8.42
CA TYR A 89 7.21 5.03 7.23
C TYR A 89 6.96 6.53 7.17
N PRO A 90 7.93 7.33 6.68
CA PRO A 90 7.69 8.74 6.44
C PRO A 90 6.52 8.88 5.48
N VAL A 91 5.53 9.66 5.92
CA VAL A 91 4.38 10.15 5.14
C VAL A 91 4.63 11.57 4.69
#